data_AF-A0A7I7NQY1-F1
#
_entry.id   AF-A0A7I7NQY1-F1
#
_cell.length_a   1.000
_cell.length_b   1.000
_cell.length_c   1.000
_cell.angle_alpha   90.00
_cell.angle_beta   90.00
_cell.angle_gamma   90.00
#
_symmetry.space_group_name_H-M   'P 1'
#
loop_
_entity.id
_entity.type
_entity.pdbx_description
1 polymer ?
#
loop_
_entity_poly.entity_id
_entity_poly.type
_entity_poly.pdbx_seq_one_letter_code
_entity_poly.pdbx_strand_id
1 'polypeptide(L)'
;MSFPAPARLGRTAGTAAIDSVERLADGIDDVRRRCDAAGRDWSAIDVTFTNFAGGSPAADDFNADAYLGGLDKLAALGVTWVHVGLPGDSQAHALEAIERFRDIVIDAI
;
A
#
# COMPACT_ATOMS: atom_id res chain seq x y z
N MET A 1 9.10 3.38 -6.69
CA MET A 1 8.83 4.60 -5.89
C MET A 1 7.60 4.31 -5.05
N SER A 2 7.72 4.20 -3.73
CA SER A 2 6.58 3.88 -2.85
C SER A 2 5.87 5.17 -2.43
N PHE A 3 4.54 5.17 -2.47
CA PHE A 3 3.73 6.20 -1.83
C PHE A 3 3.74 5.97 -0.32
N PRO A 4 3.71 7.04 0.51
CA PRO A 4 3.29 8.40 0.22
C PRO A 4 4.43 9.30 -0.28
N ALA A 5 4.16 10.12 -1.30
CA ALA A 5 5.14 11.08 -1.80
C ALA A 5 5.39 12.18 -0.74
N PRO A 6 6.65 12.54 -0.42
CA PRO A 6 6.93 13.63 0.51
C PRO A 6 6.29 14.94 0.02
N ALA A 7 5.69 15.73 0.92
CA ALA A 7 4.94 16.95 0.58
C ALA A 7 5.71 17.95 -0.33
N ARG A 8 7.06 17.90 -0.35
CA ARG A 8 7.88 18.71 -1.27
C ARG A 8 7.73 18.32 -2.74
N LEU A 9 7.46 17.04 -3.06
CA LEU A 9 7.21 16.56 -4.43
C LEU A 9 5.79 16.89 -4.91
N GLY A 10 4.80 16.93 -4.02
CA GLY A 10 3.42 17.29 -4.37
C GLY A 10 3.28 18.74 -4.84
N ARG A 11 4.10 19.66 -4.32
CA ARG A 11 4.03 21.10 -4.62
C ARG A 11 4.38 21.48 -6.07
N THR A 12 5.19 20.69 -6.76
CA THR A 12 5.60 20.97 -8.15
C THR A 12 4.86 20.13 -9.17
N ALA A 13 4.38 18.94 -8.78
CA ALA A 13 3.67 18.02 -9.66
C ALA A 13 2.13 18.18 -9.65
N GLY A 14 1.57 18.99 -8.73
CA GLY A 14 0.12 19.12 -8.57
C GLY A 14 -0.55 17.86 -8.01
N THR A 15 0.24 16.94 -7.45
CA THR A 15 -0.23 15.66 -6.90
C THR A 15 -0.68 15.86 -5.46
N ALA A 16 -1.91 15.48 -5.14
CA ALA A 16 -2.41 15.47 -3.77
C ALA A 16 -1.52 14.56 -2.89
N ALA A 17 -1.12 15.06 -1.72
CA ALA A 17 -0.43 14.23 -0.73
C ALA A 17 -1.47 13.32 -0.06
N ILE A 18 -1.29 12.00 -0.23
CA ILE A 18 -2.08 10.98 0.47
C ILE A 18 -1.17 10.39 1.53
N ASP A 19 -1.12 11.04 2.69
CA ASP A 19 -0.27 10.67 3.83
C ASP A 19 -1.05 10.00 4.98
N SER A 20 -2.36 9.80 4.78
CA SER A 20 -3.23 9.11 5.73
C SER A 20 -4.25 8.23 5.01
N VAL A 21 -4.85 7.33 5.78
CA VAL A 21 -5.90 6.40 5.32
C VAL A 21 -7.17 7.17 4.96
N GLU A 22 -7.49 8.22 5.71
CA GLU A 22 -8.64 9.09 5.45
C GLU A 22 -8.46 9.86 4.13
N ARG A 23 -7.26 10.39 3.89
CA ARG A 23 -6.94 11.05 2.61
C ARG A 23 -6.98 10.08 1.43
N LEU A 24 -6.66 8.81 1.65
CA LEU A 24 -6.79 7.77 0.64
C LEU A 24 -8.27 7.52 0.32
N ALA A 25 -9.12 7.42 1.35
CA ALA A 25 -10.56 7.24 1.17
C ALA A 25 -11.17 8.38 0.34
N ASP A 26 -10.90 9.63 0.72
CA ASP A 26 -11.35 10.82 -0.03
C ASP A 26 -10.89 10.78 -1.50
N GLY A 27 -9.64 10.34 -1.74
CA GLY A 27 -9.07 10.21 -3.07
C GLY A 27 -9.77 9.13 -3.90
N ILE A 28 -10.03 7.96 -3.32
CA ILE A 28 -10.73 6.85 -4.00
C ILE A 28 -12.15 7.27 -4.39
N ASP A 29 -12.88 7.93 -3.48
CA ASP A 29 -14.24 8.40 -3.75
C ASP A 29 -14.28 9.46 -4.87
N ASP A 30 -13.30 10.38 -4.92
CA ASP A 30 -13.21 11.35 -6.00
C ASP A 30 -12.92 10.70 -7.36
N VAL A 31 -12.03 9.70 -7.41
CA VAL A 31 -11.77 8.96 -8.66
C VAL A 31 -13.04 8.21 -9.09
N ARG A 32 -13.73 7.52 -8.17
CA ARG A 32 -14.98 6.80 -8.47
C ARG A 32 -16.02 7.73 -9.09
N ARG A 33 -16.26 8.89 -8.45
CA ARG A 33 -17.17 9.92 -8.97
C ARG A 33 -16.81 10.40 -10.38
N ARG A 34 -15.50 10.54 -10.68
CA ARG A 34 -15.01 10.93 -12.02
C ARG A 34 -15.19 9.82 -13.04
N CYS A 35 -15.03 8.56 -12.65
CA CYS A 35 -15.30 7.40 -13.50
C CYS A 35 -16.78 7.34 -13.88
N ASP A 36 -17.67 7.50 -12.92
CA ASP A 36 -19.12 7.54 -13.15
C ASP A 36 -19.50 8.66 -14.13
N ALA A 37 -18.97 9.87 -13.92
CA ALA A 37 -19.20 11.00 -14.81
C ALA A 37 -18.66 10.78 -16.24
N ALA A 38 -17.61 9.98 -16.38
CA ALA A 38 -17.00 9.63 -17.66
C ALA A 38 -17.56 8.34 -18.29
N GLY A 39 -18.51 7.66 -17.64
CA GLY A 39 -19.03 6.36 -18.07
C GLY A 39 -17.97 5.25 -18.08
N ARG A 40 -16.95 5.35 -17.23
CA ARG A 40 -15.89 4.35 -17.09
C ARG A 40 -16.25 3.31 -16.03
N ASP A 41 -16.01 2.05 -16.35
CA ASP A 41 -16.19 0.95 -15.42
C ASP A 41 -15.17 1.02 -14.27
N TRP A 42 -15.66 1.20 -13.05
CA TRP A 42 -14.85 1.24 -11.84
C TRP A 42 -14.17 -0.11 -11.54
N SER A 43 -14.81 -1.23 -11.89
CA SER A 43 -14.29 -2.57 -11.59
C SER A 43 -13.01 -2.92 -12.37
N ALA A 44 -12.74 -2.17 -13.44
CA ALA A 44 -11.52 -2.31 -14.24
C ALA A 44 -10.34 -1.47 -13.72
N ILE A 45 -10.50 -0.76 -12.59
CA ILE A 45 -9.48 0.11 -12.02
C ILE A 45 -8.88 -0.52 -10.77
N ASP A 46 -7.58 -0.77 -10.83
CA ASP A 46 -6.80 -1.16 -9.66
C ASP A 46 -6.35 0.05 -8.85
N VAL A 47 -6.47 -0.07 -7.52
CA VAL A 47 -5.95 0.92 -6.57
C VAL A 47 -4.77 0.29 -5.85
N THR A 48 -3.59 0.89 -6.00
CA THR A 48 -2.37 0.46 -5.32
C THR A 48 -1.97 1.45 -4.22
N PHE A 49 -1.66 0.96 -3.04
CA PHE A 49 -1.20 1.78 -1.93
C PHE A 49 -0.25 1.04 -0.99
N THR A 50 0.62 1.76 -0.29
CA THR A 50 1.58 1.16 0.65
C THR A 50 0.95 1.04 2.04
N ASN A 51 1.09 -0.12 2.68
CA ASN A 51 0.68 -0.30 4.07
C ASN A 51 1.65 0.41 5.03
N PHE A 52 1.10 1.21 5.95
CA PHE A 52 1.86 1.89 6.99
C PHE A 52 2.02 1.06 8.26
N ALA A 53 1.16 0.06 8.47
CA ALA A 53 1.13 -0.74 9.68
C ALA A 53 2.13 -1.90 9.59
N GLY A 54 2.61 -2.37 10.75
CA GLY A 54 3.46 -3.55 10.85
C GLY A 54 4.95 -3.34 10.52
N GLY A 55 5.32 -2.22 9.91
CA GLY A 55 6.71 -1.91 9.58
C GLY A 55 7.22 -2.65 8.33
N SER A 56 8.55 -2.75 8.20
CA SER A 56 9.19 -3.42 7.06
C SER A 56 9.37 -4.91 7.34
N PRO A 57 8.97 -5.83 6.43
CA PRO A 57 9.24 -7.27 6.59
C PRO A 57 10.73 -7.63 6.66
N ALA A 58 11.61 -6.73 6.21
CA ALA A 58 13.05 -6.88 6.30
C ALA A 58 13.64 -6.43 7.66
N ALA A 59 12.81 -5.90 8.57
CA ALA A 59 13.24 -5.45 9.88
C ALA A 59 12.89 -6.50 10.95
N ASP A 60 13.76 -6.64 11.95
CA ASP A 60 13.56 -7.60 13.04
C ASP A 60 12.29 -7.31 13.85
N ASP A 61 11.90 -6.03 13.94
CA ASP A 61 10.72 -5.55 14.66
C ASP A 61 9.42 -5.61 13.84
N PHE A 62 9.42 -6.27 12.68
CA PHE A 62 8.23 -6.48 11.86
C PHE A 62 7.10 -7.15 12.66
N ASN A 63 5.93 -6.50 12.66
CA ASN A 63 4.74 -6.98 13.35
C ASN A 63 3.69 -7.43 12.34
N ALA A 64 3.59 -8.76 12.16
CA ALA A 64 2.69 -9.40 11.19
C ALA A 64 1.20 -9.14 11.48
N ASP A 65 0.77 -9.19 12.74
CA ASP A 65 -0.63 -8.95 13.12
C ASP A 65 -1.06 -7.51 12.79
N ALA A 66 -0.21 -6.54 13.12
CA ALA A 66 -0.44 -5.15 12.77
C ALA A 66 -0.42 -4.94 11.26
N TYR A 67 0.44 -5.66 10.54
CA TYR A 67 0.50 -5.63 9.08
C TYR A 67 -0.81 -6.12 8.45
N LEU A 68 -1.29 -7.31 8.84
CA LEU A 68 -2.56 -7.89 8.37
C LEU A 68 -3.75 -6.99 8.69
N GLY A 69 -3.84 -6.46 9.92
CA GLY A 69 -4.89 -5.51 10.29
C GLY A 69 -4.82 -4.18 9.50
N GLY A 70 -3.64 -3.80 9.00
CA GLY A 70 -3.48 -2.70 8.05
C GLY A 70 -3.99 -3.05 6.66
N LEU A 71 -3.72 -4.26 6.17
CA LEU A 71 -4.22 -4.76 4.90
C LEU A 71 -5.75 -4.83 4.87
N ASP A 72 -6.39 -5.31 5.93
CA ASP A 72 -7.85 -5.35 6.04
C ASP A 72 -8.47 -3.97 5.90
N LYS A 73 -7.87 -2.96 6.53
CA LYS A 73 -8.32 -1.56 6.41
C LYS A 73 -8.16 -1.03 4.99
N LEU A 74 -7.04 -1.32 4.33
CA LEU A 74 -6.81 -0.90 2.95
C LEU A 74 -7.77 -1.60 1.97
N ALA A 75 -7.99 -2.91 2.14
CA ALA A 75 -8.93 -3.69 1.35
C ALA A 75 -10.36 -3.15 1.51
N ALA A 76 -10.78 -2.81 2.73
CA ALA A 76 -12.09 -2.20 2.98
C ALA A 76 -12.29 -0.85 2.28
N LEU A 77 -11.21 -0.12 1.98
CA LEU A 77 -11.26 1.13 1.22
C LEU A 77 -11.25 0.92 -0.30
N GLY A 78 -11.04 -0.31 -0.76
CA GLY A 78 -10.98 -0.65 -2.18
C GLY A 78 -9.57 -0.66 -2.76
N VAL A 79 -8.53 -0.72 -1.93
CA VAL A 79 -7.16 -1.02 -2.39
C VAL A 79 -7.11 -2.47 -2.85
N THR A 80 -6.68 -2.70 -4.09
CA THR A 80 -6.58 -4.04 -4.70
C THR A 80 -5.15 -4.56 -4.72
N TRP A 81 -4.14 -3.67 -4.64
CA TRP A 81 -2.72 -4.04 -4.62
C TRP A 81 -1.95 -3.30 -3.53
N VAL A 82 -0.98 -3.99 -2.94
CA VAL A 82 0.00 -3.39 -2.04
C VAL A 82 1.42 -3.68 -2.48
N HIS A 83 2.36 -2.79 -2.15
CA HIS A 83 3.78 -3.02 -2.37
C HIS A 83 4.44 -3.50 -1.08
N VAL A 84 5.30 -4.52 -1.19
CA VAL A 84 6.13 -5.02 -0.10
C VAL A 84 7.58 -4.64 -0.41
N GLY A 85 8.22 -3.93 0.51
CA GLY A 85 9.63 -3.57 0.39
C GLY A 85 10.53 -4.77 0.70
N LEU A 86 11.54 -5.01 -0.13
CA LEU A 86 12.57 -6.02 0.09
C LEU A 86 13.92 -5.34 0.40
N PRO A 87 14.78 -5.96 1.23
CA PRO A 87 16.10 -5.45 1.48
C PRO A 87 16.96 -5.55 0.21
N GLY A 88 17.78 -4.52 -0.05
CA GLY A 88 18.63 -4.41 -1.24
C GLY A 88 20.13 -4.49 -0.94
N ASP A 89 20.50 -4.86 0.28
CA ASP A 89 21.88 -4.96 0.76
C ASP A 89 22.55 -6.27 0.34
N SER A 90 21.80 -7.37 0.22
CA SER A 90 22.28 -8.64 -0.34
C SER A 90 21.15 -9.50 -0.88
N GLN A 91 21.47 -10.40 -1.83
CA GLN A 91 20.51 -11.37 -2.36
C GLN A 91 20.05 -12.37 -1.28
N ALA A 92 20.95 -12.81 -0.40
CA ALA A 92 20.62 -13.76 0.67
C ALA A 92 19.58 -13.17 1.62
N HIS A 93 19.80 -11.94 2.08
CA HIS A 93 18.87 -11.24 2.96
C HIS A 93 17.51 -10.99 2.27
N ALA A 94 17.50 -10.69 0.97
CA ALA A 94 16.26 -10.55 0.22
C ALA A 94 15.44 -11.85 0.16
N LEU A 95 16.10 -13.00 0.00
CA LEU A 95 15.42 -14.30 -0.01
C LEU A 95 14.88 -14.66 1.38
N GLU A 96 15.67 -14.45 2.43
CA GLU A 96 15.23 -14.65 3.82
C GLU A 96 14.00 -13.81 4.17
N ALA A 97 13.98 -12.54 3.74
CA ALA A 97 12.83 -11.66 3.94
C ALA A 97 11.57 -12.13 3.17
N ILE A 98 11.73 -12.65 1.95
CA ILE A 98 10.62 -13.22 1.17
C ILE A 98 10.06 -14.47 1.84
N GLU A 99 10.93 -15.38 2.28
CA GLU A 99 10.53 -16.62 2.96
C GLU A 99 9.81 -16.31 4.28
N ARG A 100 10.38 -15.42 5.11
CA ARG A 100 9.74 -14.96 6.34
C ARG A 100 8.36 -14.35 6.06
N PHE A 101 8.26 -13.46 5.06
CA PHE A 101 6.98 -12.83 4.72
C PHE A 101 5.93 -13.84 4.27
N ARG A 102 6.33 -14.84 3.47
CA ARG A 102 5.45 -15.94 3.10
C ARG A 102 4.91 -16.63 4.35
N ASP A 103 5.79 -17.09 5.23
CA ASP A 103 5.41 -17.92 6.38
C ASP A 103 4.48 -17.20 7.36
N ILE A 104 4.73 -15.91 7.64
CA ILE A 104 4.02 -15.18 8.71
C ILE A 104 2.89 -14.27 8.19
N VAL A 105 2.83 -14.00 6.89
CA VAL A 105 1.78 -13.14 6.30
C VAL A 105 0.94 -13.92 5.31
N ILE A 106 1.53 -14.60 4.33
CA ILE A 106 0.77 -15.25 3.24
C ILE A 106 0.13 -16.56 3.71
N ASP A 107 0.88 -17.41 4.41
CA ASP A 107 0.37 -18.70 4.88
C ASP A 107 -0.57 -18.55 6.11
N ALA A 108 -0.75 -17.32 6.61
CA ALA A 108 -1.65 -16.98 7.72
C ALA A 108 -3.09 -16.62 7.28
N ILE A 109 -3.35 -16.48 5.97
CA ILE A 109 -4.63 -16.02 5.39
C ILE A 109 -5.43 -17.18 4.78
#